data_AF-A0A1M6RAQ2-F1
#
_entry.id   AF-A0A1M6RAQ2-F1
#
_cell.length_a   1.000
_cell.length_b   1.000
_cell.length_c   1.000
_cell.angle_alpha   90.00
_cell.angle_beta   90.00
_cell.angle_gamma   90.00
#
_symmetry.space_group_name_H-M   'P 1'
#
loop_
_entity.id
_entity.type
_entity.pdbx_description
1 polymer ?
#
loop_
_entity_poly.entity_id
_entity_poly.type
_entity_poly.pdbx_seq_one_letter_code
_entity_poly.pdbx_strand_id
1 'polypeptide(L)'
;MLKGLGYWSGYGAPAGYINPKYLRGEYTQNEKEQIAKYLLKGNKVNFQLGYAINRINPAQGGAFMGCAEITDGTYIWPEGLWIYVYYYDVRLPAYFLNHINESNALDKTTCGDLSTVNWDYSQWIGWCKKNRPNLLGVICCSFSKDSQILNEKEVLEVRLKLLN
;
A
#
# COMPACT_ATOMS: atom_id res chain seq x y z
N MET A 1 12.98 10.52 -10.92
CA MET A 1 11.54 10.64 -10.63
C MET A 1 11.08 9.32 -10.06
N LEU A 2 10.50 9.29 -8.86
CA LEU A 2 10.04 8.06 -8.22
C LEU A 2 8.68 7.63 -8.78
N LYS A 3 8.43 6.33 -8.86
CA LYS A 3 7.15 5.77 -9.31
C LYS A 3 6.22 5.54 -8.12
N GLY A 4 5.12 6.29 -8.04
CA GLY A 4 4.16 6.19 -6.92
C GLY A 4 3.21 5.02 -7.08
N LEU A 5 2.97 4.25 -6.00
CA LEU A 5 1.94 3.20 -5.95
C LEU A 5 1.29 3.06 -4.57
N GLY A 6 0.13 2.40 -4.50
CA GLY A 6 -0.55 2.17 -3.23
C GLY A 6 -1.29 3.39 -2.70
N TYR A 7 -1.55 4.38 -3.56
CA TYR A 7 -2.34 5.54 -3.24
C TYR A 7 -3.78 5.36 -3.69
N TRP A 8 -4.71 5.70 -2.80
CA TRP A 8 -6.11 5.31 -2.91
C TRP A 8 -7.04 6.49 -3.17
N SER A 9 -8.24 6.20 -3.66
CA SER A 9 -9.28 7.22 -3.79
C SER A 9 -9.60 7.85 -2.42
N GLY A 10 -9.87 9.15 -2.39
CA GLY A 10 -10.24 9.89 -1.20
C GLY A 10 -10.55 11.35 -1.51
N TYR A 11 -10.86 12.12 -0.47
CA TYR A 11 -11.07 13.56 -0.62
C TYR A 11 -9.80 14.22 -1.20
N GLY A 12 -9.95 14.96 -2.31
CA GLY A 12 -8.84 15.61 -3.00
C GLY A 12 -7.93 14.69 -3.84
N ALA A 13 -8.19 13.38 -3.91
CA ALA A 13 -7.40 12.47 -4.75
C ALA A 13 -7.70 12.70 -6.24
N PRO A 14 -6.69 12.63 -7.13
CA PRO A 14 -6.90 12.74 -8.57
C PRO A 14 -7.88 11.69 -9.12
N ALA A 15 -8.55 12.02 -10.22
CA ALA A 15 -9.42 11.09 -10.91
C ALA A 15 -8.65 9.84 -11.38
N GLY A 16 -9.22 8.66 -11.12
CA GLY A 16 -8.63 7.36 -11.53
C GLY A 16 -8.03 6.55 -10.38
N TYR A 17 -7.88 7.13 -9.19
CA TYR A 17 -7.56 6.38 -7.98
C TYR A 17 -8.76 5.53 -7.59
N ILE A 18 -8.51 4.34 -7.04
CA ILE A 18 -9.55 3.37 -6.68
C ILE A 18 -9.55 3.12 -5.18
N ASN A 19 -10.70 2.74 -4.63
CA ASN A 19 -10.74 2.24 -3.26
C ASN A 19 -10.09 0.84 -3.23
N PRO A 20 -9.11 0.60 -2.33
CA PRO A 20 -8.37 -0.65 -2.27
C PRO A 20 -9.24 -1.90 -2.08
N LYS A 21 -10.45 -1.77 -1.51
CA LYS A 21 -11.39 -2.90 -1.38
C LYS A 21 -11.77 -3.57 -2.71
N TYR A 22 -11.64 -2.85 -3.82
CA TYR A 22 -11.93 -3.35 -5.16
C TYR A 22 -10.74 -4.05 -5.82
N LEU A 23 -9.57 -4.01 -5.19
CA LEU A 23 -8.33 -4.61 -5.70
C LEU A 23 -7.94 -5.86 -4.90
N ARG A 24 -8.85 -6.39 -4.07
CA ARG A 24 -8.62 -7.63 -3.35
C ARG A 24 -8.39 -8.79 -4.33
N GLY A 25 -7.58 -9.75 -3.90
CA GLY A 25 -7.32 -10.99 -4.60
C GLY A 25 -6.91 -12.07 -3.63
N GLU A 26 -6.20 -13.08 -4.11
CA GLU A 26 -5.71 -14.16 -3.27
C GLU A 26 -4.18 -14.07 -3.22
N TYR A 27 -3.65 -14.03 -2.00
CA TYR A 27 -2.25 -14.26 -1.71
C TYR A 27 -2.13 -15.41 -0.71
N THR A 28 -1.14 -16.26 -0.90
CA THR A 28 -0.69 -17.17 0.15
C THR A 28 -0.11 -16.37 1.31
N GLN A 29 -0.11 -16.95 2.51
CA GLN A 29 0.48 -16.30 3.69
C GLN A 29 1.96 -15.94 3.48
N ASN A 30 2.70 -16.80 2.78
CA ASN A 30 4.12 -16.55 2.47
C ASN A 30 4.31 -15.35 1.53
N GLU A 31 3.49 -15.21 0.49
CA GLU A 31 3.54 -14.05 -0.42
C GLU A 31 3.23 -12.76 0.33
N LYS A 32 2.18 -12.75 1.18
CA LYS A 32 1.84 -11.58 2.02
C LYS A 32 3.01 -11.17 2.90
N GLU A 33 3.65 -12.14 3.55
CA GLU A 33 4.81 -11.88 4.41
C GLU A 33 5.99 -11.33 3.62
N GLN A 34 6.35 -11.92 2.49
CA GLN A 34 7.45 -11.45 1.65
C GLN A 34 7.24 -10.02 1.15
N ILE A 35 6.05 -9.73 0.62
CA ILE A 35 5.70 -8.39 0.13
C ILE A 35 5.67 -7.37 1.29
N ALA A 36 5.03 -7.71 2.41
CA ALA A 36 4.96 -6.82 3.57
C ALA A 36 6.35 -6.53 4.16
N LYS A 37 7.24 -7.54 4.23
CA LYS A 37 8.63 -7.38 4.64
C LYS A 37 9.37 -6.39 3.74
N TYR A 38 9.20 -6.50 2.43
CA TYR A 38 9.80 -5.57 1.48
C TYR A 38 9.30 -4.13 1.72
N LEU A 39 7.98 -3.95 1.76
CA LEU A 39 7.34 -2.64 1.94
C LEU A 39 7.75 -1.94 3.24
N LEU A 40 8.01 -2.71 4.31
CA LEU A 40 8.41 -2.20 5.61
C LEU A 40 9.90 -1.82 5.70
N LYS A 41 10.76 -2.39 4.84
CA LYS A 41 12.22 -2.19 4.91
C LYS A 41 12.73 -0.99 4.11
N GLY A 42 11.89 -0.36 3.29
CA GLY A 42 12.29 0.82 2.52
C GLY A 42 12.64 2.02 3.42
N ASN A 43 13.23 3.05 2.82
CA ASN A 43 13.61 4.28 3.52
C ASN A 43 12.39 5.16 3.76
N LYS A 44 12.15 5.59 5.00
CA LYS A 44 11.07 6.54 5.33
C LYS A 44 11.44 7.96 4.90
N VAL A 45 10.51 8.62 4.24
CA VAL A 45 10.67 9.95 3.64
C VAL A 45 9.34 10.72 3.77
N ASN A 46 9.38 12.04 3.59
CA ASN A 46 8.17 12.88 3.55
C ASN A 46 7.21 12.68 4.75
N PHE A 47 7.70 12.93 5.97
CA PHE A 47 6.91 12.80 7.21
C PHE A 47 5.82 13.87 7.29
N GLN A 48 4.61 13.46 7.67
CA GLN A 48 3.42 14.29 7.82
C GLN A 48 3.08 14.50 9.29
N LEU A 49 2.37 15.59 9.61
CA LEU A 49 1.97 15.95 10.98
C LEU A 49 0.74 15.18 11.51
N GLY A 50 0.41 14.03 10.91
CA GLY A 50 -0.73 13.21 11.29
C GLY A 50 -0.67 11.82 10.67
N TYR A 51 -1.44 10.90 11.24
CA TYR A 51 -1.49 9.52 10.75
C TYR A 51 -2.46 9.34 9.59
N ALA A 52 -2.10 8.42 8.69
CA ALA A 52 -2.99 8.00 7.62
C ALA A 52 -4.22 7.24 8.17
N ILE A 53 -5.33 7.34 7.44
CA ILE A 53 -6.58 6.63 7.72
C ILE A 53 -6.68 5.40 6.83
N ASN A 54 -7.20 4.29 7.36
CA ASN A 54 -7.45 3.08 6.58
C ASN A 54 -8.64 3.29 5.61
N ARG A 55 -8.42 3.05 4.32
CA ARG A 55 -9.43 3.31 3.27
C ARG A 55 -10.46 2.20 3.09
N ILE A 56 -10.21 1.02 3.67
CA ILE A 56 -11.15 -0.10 3.71
C ILE A 56 -12.04 0.02 4.95
N ASN A 57 -11.46 0.37 6.10
CA ASN A 57 -12.19 0.63 7.33
C ASN A 57 -11.81 2.00 7.92
N PRO A 58 -12.47 3.09 7.52
CA PRO A 58 -12.12 4.45 7.96
C PRO A 58 -12.30 4.73 9.45
N ALA A 59 -13.07 3.91 10.16
CA ALA A 59 -13.13 3.97 11.62
C ALA A 59 -11.83 3.46 12.29
N GLN A 60 -10.93 2.86 11.49
CA GLN A 60 -9.62 2.39 11.92
C GLN A 60 -8.52 3.20 11.21
N GLY A 61 -7.43 3.43 11.94
CA GLY A 61 -6.31 4.24 11.51
C GLY A 61 -5.46 4.59 12.72
N GLY A 62 -4.50 5.50 12.54
CA GLY A 62 -3.60 5.90 13.62
C GLY A 62 -2.19 5.37 13.39
N ALA A 63 -1.43 5.17 14.48
CA ALA A 63 0.01 5.02 14.41
C ALA A 63 0.46 3.85 13.52
N PHE A 64 -0.31 2.76 13.48
CA PHE A 64 0.01 1.60 12.66
C PHE A 64 -0.07 1.87 11.14
N MET A 65 -0.95 2.79 10.69
CA MET A 65 -1.03 3.22 9.28
C MET A 65 0.14 4.11 8.86
N GLY A 66 0.89 4.65 9.83
CA GLY A 66 2.04 5.50 9.58
C GLY A 66 1.71 6.95 9.25
N CYS A 67 2.76 7.76 9.22
CA CYS A 67 2.70 9.19 8.88
C CYS A 67 3.75 9.59 7.84
N ALA A 68 4.44 8.62 7.22
CA ALA A 68 5.48 8.86 6.23
C ALA A 68 5.18 8.15 4.91
N GLU A 69 5.91 8.55 3.89
CA GLU A 69 6.10 7.76 2.68
C GLU A 69 7.33 6.87 2.85
N ILE A 70 7.42 5.80 2.05
CA ILE A 70 8.53 4.87 2.03
C ILE A 70 9.00 4.70 0.59
N THR A 71 10.32 4.62 0.38
CA THR A 71 10.91 4.40 -0.94
C THR A 71 12.09 3.43 -0.90
N ASP A 72 12.27 2.70 -2.01
CA ASP A 72 13.46 1.91 -2.32
C ASP A 72 14.42 2.62 -3.30
N GLY A 73 14.15 3.89 -3.64
CA GLY A 73 14.89 4.66 -4.65
C GLY A 73 14.33 4.56 -6.08
N THR A 74 13.42 3.64 -6.36
CA THR A 74 12.72 3.49 -7.65
C THR A 74 11.22 3.77 -7.52
N TYR A 75 10.59 3.20 -6.51
CA TYR A 75 9.18 3.36 -6.16
C TYR A 75 9.02 4.12 -4.86
N ILE A 76 7.86 4.75 -4.69
CA ILE A 76 7.43 5.39 -3.45
C ILE A 76 6.00 4.98 -3.11
N TRP A 77 5.73 4.74 -1.83
CA TRP A 77 4.44 4.28 -1.34
C TRP A 77 4.15 4.77 0.09
N PRO A 78 2.86 4.82 0.51
CA PRO A 78 2.52 5.16 1.89
C PRO A 78 3.03 4.12 2.88
N GLU A 79 3.49 4.54 4.06
CA GLU A 79 3.96 3.64 5.12
C GLU A 79 2.96 2.52 5.44
N GLY A 80 1.66 2.81 5.40
CA GLY A 80 0.60 1.84 5.67
C GLY A 80 0.28 0.86 4.52
N LEU A 81 1.01 0.87 3.40
CA LEU A 81 0.69 0.02 2.25
C LEU A 81 0.70 -1.48 2.60
N TRP A 82 1.64 -1.91 3.44
CA TRP A 82 1.78 -3.31 3.84
C TRP A 82 0.52 -3.86 4.52
N ILE A 83 -0.26 -3.03 5.20
CA ILE A 83 -1.51 -3.42 5.88
C ILE A 83 -2.54 -3.89 4.86
N TYR A 84 -2.63 -3.17 3.72
CA TYR A 84 -3.55 -3.50 2.66
C TYR A 84 -3.22 -4.85 2.02
N VAL A 85 -1.94 -5.14 1.84
CA VAL A 85 -1.50 -6.44 1.32
C VAL A 85 -1.72 -7.54 2.36
N TYR A 86 -1.25 -7.34 3.59
CA TYR A 86 -1.17 -8.39 4.61
C TYR A 86 -2.54 -8.77 5.19
N TYR A 87 -3.38 -7.78 5.53
CA TYR A 87 -4.67 -8.02 6.19
C TYR A 87 -5.86 -7.99 5.24
N TYR A 88 -5.74 -7.36 4.08
CA TYR A 88 -6.87 -7.16 3.17
C TYR A 88 -6.66 -7.77 1.79
N ASP A 89 -5.56 -8.49 1.56
CA ASP A 89 -5.24 -9.15 0.29
C ASP A 89 -5.31 -8.21 -0.93
N VAL A 90 -4.98 -6.94 -0.73
CA VAL A 90 -4.98 -5.94 -1.80
C VAL A 90 -3.82 -6.26 -2.73
N ARG A 91 -4.15 -6.59 -3.98
CA ARG A 91 -3.18 -6.93 -5.02
C ARG A 91 -2.33 -5.73 -5.39
N LEU A 92 -1.06 -6.00 -5.66
CA LEU A 92 -0.15 -5.04 -6.29
C LEU A 92 0.10 -5.39 -7.76
N PRO A 93 0.52 -4.42 -8.58
CA PRO A 93 0.78 -4.66 -10.00
C PRO A 93 1.96 -5.61 -10.22
N ALA A 94 1.86 -6.49 -11.23
CA ALA A 94 2.92 -7.47 -11.53
C ALA A 94 4.29 -6.83 -11.79
N TYR A 95 4.35 -5.64 -12.40
CA TYR A 95 5.62 -4.93 -12.61
C TYR A 95 6.33 -4.58 -11.29
N PHE A 96 5.57 -4.33 -10.23
CA PHE A 96 6.13 -4.03 -8.91
C PHE A 96 6.51 -5.31 -8.17
N LEU A 97 5.70 -6.36 -8.29
CA LEU A 97 6.04 -7.68 -7.74
C LEU A 97 7.32 -8.25 -8.37
N ASN A 98 7.50 -8.09 -9.69
CA ASN A 98 8.74 -8.47 -10.37
C ASN A 98 9.93 -7.67 -9.84
N HIS A 99 9.76 -6.36 -9.64
CA HIS A 99 10.80 -5.50 -9.04
C HIS A 99 11.18 -5.95 -7.62
N ILE A 100 10.22 -6.33 -6.78
CA ILE A 100 10.49 -6.90 -5.44
C ILE A 100 11.37 -8.16 -5.57
N ASN A 101 11.04 -9.05 -6.50
CA ASN A 101 11.76 -10.31 -6.69
C ASN A 101 13.17 -10.12 -7.26
N GLU A 102 13.38 -9.10 -8.10
CA GLU A 102 14.68 -8.75 -8.68
C GLU A 102 15.58 -7.99 -7.67
N SER A 103 14.97 -7.25 -6.74
CA SER A 103 15.64 -6.48 -5.71
C SER A 103 16.11 -7.39 -4.55
N ASN A 104 17.15 -8.19 -4.80
CA ASN A 104 17.71 -9.15 -3.82
C ASN A 104 18.21 -8.54 -2.49
N ALA A 105 18.40 -7.22 -2.45
CA ALA A 105 18.60 -6.47 -1.23
C ALA A 105 18.09 -5.05 -1.50
N LEU A 106 17.31 -4.49 -0.58
CA LEU A 106 17.17 -3.04 -0.51
C LEU A 106 18.55 -2.51 -0.16
N ASP A 107 19.34 -2.19 -1.18
CA ASP A 107 20.53 -1.41 -0.95
C ASP A 107 20.06 -0.15 -0.24
N LYS A 108 20.74 0.20 0.85
CA LYS A 108 20.53 1.48 1.53
C LYS A 108 21.05 2.58 0.61
N THR A 109 20.41 2.74 -0.55
CA THR A 109 20.60 3.89 -1.40
C THR A 109 20.26 5.07 -0.52
N THR A 110 21.25 5.92 -0.27
CA THR A 110 21.07 7.18 0.43
C THR A 110 19.95 7.90 -0.27
N CYS A 111 18.81 7.98 0.40
CA CYS A 111 17.73 8.87 0.03
C CYS A 111 18.33 10.27 0.00
N GLY A 112 18.57 10.81 -1.20
CA GLY A 112 18.89 12.23 -1.37
C GLY A 112 17.75 13.10 -0.80
N ASP A 113 17.89 14.42 -0.87
CA ASP A 113 16.78 15.30 -0.49
C ASP A 113 15.58 15.09 -1.42
N LEU A 114 14.60 14.31 -0.95
CA LEU A 114 13.37 14.01 -1.70
C LEU A 114 12.32 15.11 -1.56
N SER A 115 12.59 16.20 -0.83
CA SER A 115 11.63 17.31 -0.67
C SER A 115 11.27 17.99 -1.99
N THR A 116 12.08 17.80 -3.03
CA THR A 116 11.90 18.39 -4.37
C THR A 116 11.57 17.37 -5.47
N VAL A 117 11.47 16.07 -5.12
CA VAL A 117 11.29 15.03 -6.12
C VAL A 117 9.82 14.88 -6.48
N ASN A 118 9.47 15.20 -7.72
CA ASN A 118 8.16 14.86 -8.29
C ASN A 118 7.99 13.32 -8.40
N TRP A 119 6.77 12.84 -8.19
CA TRP A 119 6.42 11.42 -8.29
C TRP A 119 5.53 11.17 -9.51
N ASP A 120 5.80 10.08 -10.22
CA ASP A 120 4.99 9.64 -11.36
C ASP A 120 4.01 8.55 -10.92
N TYR A 121 2.72 8.84 -10.98
CA TYR A 121 1.64 7.91 -10.66
C TYR A 121 1.00 7.29 -11.90
N SER A 122 1.48 7.60 -13.10
CA SER A 122 0.82 7.24 -14.37
C SER A 122 0.59 5.73 -14.50
N GLN A 123 1.61 4.91 -14.19
CA GLN A 123 1.53 3.45 -14.24
C GLN A 123 0.51 2.92 -13.23
N TRP A 124 0.54 3.45 -12.00
CA TRP A 124 -0.37 3.06 -10.94
C TRP A 124 -1.83 3.38 -11.29
N ILE A 125 -2.09 4.60 -11.75
CA ILE A 125 -3.42 5.04 -12.18
C ILE A 125 -3.91 4.20 -13.37
N GLY A 126 -3.04 3.94 -14.35
CA GLY A 126 -3.37 3.08 -15.50
C GLY A 126 -3.75 1.66 -15.07
N TRP A 127 -2.98 1.08 -14.15
CA TRP A 127 -3.28 -0.25 -13.60
C TRP A 127 -4.59 -0.26 -12.80
N CYS A 128 -4.86 0.77 -11.98
CA CYS A 128 -6.12 0.91 -11.24
C CYS A 128 -7.33 0.98 -12.18
N LYS A 129 -7.24 1.74 -13.27
CA LYS A 129 -8.29 1.84 -14.30
C LYS A 129 -8.56 0.49 -14.95
N LYS A 130 -7.51 -0.26 -15.31
CA LYS A 130 -7.62 -1.59 -15.94
C LYS A 130 -8.20 -2.66 -15.00
N ASN A 131 -7.92 -2.56 -13.70
CA ASN A 131 -8.36 -3.52 -12.69
C ASN A 131 -9.60 -3.07 -11.93
N ARG A 132 -10.25 -1.97 -12.36
CA ARG A 132 -11.50 -1.53 -11.76
C ARG A 132 -12.61 -2.54 -12.09
N PRO A 133 -13.36 -3.03 -11.11
CA PRO A 133 -14.48 -3.93 -11.39
C PRO A 133 -15.51 -3.22 -12.28
N ASN A 134 -16.08 -3.95 -13.24
CA ASN A 134 -17.18 -3.47 -14.06
C ASN A 134 -18.42 -3.27 -13.19
N LEU A 135 -18.67 -2.03 -12.77
CA LEU A 135 -19.79 -1.67 -11.87
C LEU A 135 -21.17 -1.81 -12.53
N LEU A 136 -21.26 -2.06 -13.85
CA LEU A 136 -22.51 -2.20 -14.60
C LEU A 136 -23.24 -3.55 -14.38
N GLY A 137 -22.66 -4.50 -13.65
CA GLY A 137 -23.29 -5.80 -13.36
C GLY A 137 -23.28 -6.19 -11.88
N VAL A 138 -22.74 -5.35 -10.99
CA VAL A 138 -22.68 -5.64 -9.56
C VAL A 138 -23.93 -5.09 -8.89
N ILE A 139 -25.05 -5.80 -9.06
CA ILE A 139 -26.10 -5.80 -8.03
C ILE A 139 -25.38 -6.19 -6.74
N CYS A 140 -25.52 -5.35 -5.70
CA CYS A 140 -25.14 -5.56 -4.30
C CYS A 140 -25.01 -7.05 -3.91
N CYS A 141 -23.91 -7.71 -4.27
CA CYS A 141 -23.54 -8.96 -3.67
C CYS A 141 -22.83 -8.61 -2.38
N SER A 142 -23.69 -8.42 -1.37
CA SER A 142 -23.40 -8.46 0.06
C SER A 142 -22.34 -7.48 0.55
N PHE A 143 -22.78 -6.62 1.47
CA PHE A 143 -22.01 -6.35 2.68
C PHE A 143 -21.43 -7.68 3.19
N SER A 144 -20.20 -8.04 2.80
CA SER A 144 -19.50 -9.08 3.53
C SER A 144 -19.16 -8.49 4.88
N LYS A 145 -19.39 -9.25 5.93
CA LYS A 145 -19.22 -8.88 7.34
C LYS A 145 -17.73 -8.70 7.74
N ASP A 146 -16.84 -8.43 6.78
CA ASP A 146 -15.40 -8.68 6.92
C ASP A 146 -14.55 -7.41 6.77
N SER A 147 -14.98 -6.30 7.37
CA SER A 147 -13.98 -5.32 7.79
C SER A 147 -13.34 -5.87 9.06
N GLN A 148 -12.36 -6.76 8.92
CA GLN A 148 -11.56 -7.26 10.05
C GLN A 148 -11.19 -6.06 10.92
N ILE A 149 -11.59 -6.12 12.19
CA ILE A 149 -11.19 -5.12 13.17
C ILE A 149 -9.75 -5.40 13.53
N LEU A 150 -8.86 -4.53 13.10
CA LEU A 150 -7.45 -4.66 13.41
C LEU A 150 -7.20 -4.15 14.82
N ASN A 151 -6.65 -5.00 15.68
CA ASN A 151 -6.14 -4.59 16.98
C ASN A 151 -4.76 -3.96 16.78
N GLU A 152 -4.58 -2.72 17.24
CA GLU A 152 -3.31 -2.00 17.06
C GLU A 152 -2.11 -2.75 17.67
N LYS A 153 -2.28 -3.39 18.83
CA LYS A 153 -1.22 -4.16 19.47
C LYS A 153 -0.79 -5.34 18.60
N GLU A 154 -1.75 -6.10 18.07
CA GLU A 154 -1.49 -7.25 17.21
C GLU A 154 -0.82 -6.80 15.89
N VAL A 155 -1.25 -5.68 15.32
CA VAL A 155 -0.64 -5.12 14.12
C VAL A 155 0.82 -4.72 14.37
N LEU A 156 1.11 -4.12 15.53
CA LEU A 156 2.48 -3.76 15.91
C LEU A 156 3.35 -5.00 16.16
N GLU A 157 2.81 -6.05 16.79
CA GLU A 157 3.52 -7.32 16.98
C GLU A 157 3.87 -7.99 15.64
N VAL A 158 2.92 -8.03 14.71
CA VAL A 158 3.15 -8.51 13.34
C VAL A 158 4.21 -7.67 12.64
N ARG A 159 4.12 -6.34 12.73
CA ARG A 159 5.10 -5.43 12.14
C ARG A 159 6.51 -5.71 12.66
N LEU A 160 6.67 -5.89 13.97
CA LEU A 160 7.96 -6.22 14.60
C LEU A 160 8.47 -7.58 14.11
N LYS A 161 7.61 -8.59 14.03
CA LYS A 161 7.96 -9.91 13.49
C LYS A 161 8.42 -9.85 12.02
N LEU A 162 7.84 -8.98 11.20
CA LEU A 162 8.22 -8.83 9.80
C LEU A 162 9.57 -8.10 9.64
N LEU A 163 9.93 -7.22 10.57
CA LEU A 163 11.18 -6.47 10.53
C LEU A 163 12.40 -7.27 11.04
N ASN A 164 12.17 -8.27 11.91
CA ASN A 164 13.19 -9.21 12.39
C ASN A 164 13.43 -10.36 11.41
#